data_AF-A0A817Y1P6-F1
#
_entry.id   AF-A0A817Y1P6-F1
#
_cell.length_a   1.000
_cell.length_b   1.000
_cell.length_c   1.000
_cell.angle_alpha   90.00
_cell.angle_beta   90.00
_cell.angle_gamma   90.00
#
_symmetry.space_group_name_H-M   'P 1'
#
loop_
_entity.id
_entity.type
_entity.pdbx_description
1 polymer ?
#
loop_
_entity_poly.entity_id
_entity_poly.type
_entity_poly.pdbx_seq_one_letter_code
_entity_poly.pdbx_strand_id
1 'polypeptide(L)'
;MPIQWRYTTVIKKLPNVVHQCPEEAFILFIEFIKIGIQLHEQGTLKSISTFTSNFIEYTKSNHQAANLLQQNGLEIVQILFKCIGGTSPHHLIEHLSLPLFTLSKTYFDWTICWVQQCLNDPNFPTPSASRHHRETLLKMLTAKHTSRSTFKDHITKFSLACRETISKENNS
;
A
#
# COMPACT_ATOMS: atom_id res chain seq x y z
N MET A 1 25.37 0.07 12.50
CA MET A 1 24.72 0.87 13.56
C MET A 1 23.35 1.33 13.02
N PRO A 2 22.22 0.74 13.42
CA PRO A 2 20.98 0.86 12.65
C PRO A 2 20.12 2.05 13.13
N ILE A 3 19.93 3.02 12.24
CA ILE A 3 19.08 4.21 12.43
C ILE A 3 17.59 3.92 12.14
N GLN A 4 17.23 2.68 11.77
CA GLN A 4 15.88 2.31 11.31
C GLN A 4 14.76 2.38 12.36
N TRP A 5 15.03 2.63 13.64
CA TRP A 5 14.03 2.51 14.71
C TRP A 5 13.34 3.83 15.13
N ARG A 6 13.72 5.00 14.59
CA ARG A 6 13.23 6.27 15.15
C ARG A 6 11.85 6.72 14.66
N TYR A 7 11.49 6.65 13.37
CA TYR A 7 10.23 7.26 12.90
C TYR A 7 8.96 6.45 13.21
N THR A 8 8.99 5.12 13.08
CA THR A 8 7.83 4.26 13.37
C THR A 8 7.43 4.30 14.85
N THR A 9 8.40 4.56 15.72
CA THR A 9 8.22 4.70 17.16
C THR A 9 7.66 6.07 17.54
N VAL A 10 8.02 7.15 16.83
CA VAL A 10 7.60 8.52 17.16
C VAL A 10 6.09 8.72 17.01
N ILE A 11 5.46 8.20 15.95
CA ILE A 11 4.00 8.31 15.76
C ILE A 11 3.24 7.59 16.91
N LYS A 12 3.74 6.44 17.36
CA LYS A 12 3.11 5.65 18.43
C LYS A 12 3.45 6.10 19.85
N LYS A 13 4.66 6.61 20.09
CA LYS A 13 5.15 6.99 21.42
C LYS A 13 5.02 8.47 21.74
N LEU A 14 4.87 9.34 20.73
CA LEU A 14 4.81 10.80 20.88
C LEU A 14 3.73 11.40 19.97
N PRO A 15 2.45 11.01 20.13
CA PRO A 15 1.36 11.55 19.30
C PRO A 15 1.29 13.09 19.37
N ASN A 16 1.62 13.66 20.53
CA ASN A 16 1.64 15.12 20.75
C ASN A 16 2.64 15.86 19.83
N VAL A 17 3.77 15.24 19.47
CA VAL A 17 4.76 15.84 18.56
C VAL A 17 4.23 15.86 17.13
N VAL A 18 3.49 14.82 16.73
CA VAL A 18 2.89 14.73 15.40
C VAL A 18 1.70 15.70 15.28
N HIS A 19 0.93 15.91 16.34
CA HIS A 19 -0.13 16.93 16.37
C HIS A 19 0.38 18.37 16.27
N GLN A 20 1.66 18.59 16.60
CA GLN A 20 2.34 19.88 16.44
C GLN A 20 3.07 20.01 15.09
N CYS A 21 3.05 18.97 14.25
CA CYS A 21 3.67 19.07 12.93
C CYS A 21 2.92 20.06 12.05
N PRO A 22 3.64 20.94 11.34
CA PRO A 22 3.04 21.84 10.37
C PRO A 22 2.53 21.03 9.17
N GLU A 23 1.58 21.57 8.41
CA GLU A 23 0.92 20.87 7.30
C GLU A 23 1.92 20.41 6.23
N GLU A 24 2.96 21.20 6.00
CA GLU A 24 4.06 20.92 5.07
C GLU A 24 4.78 19.60 5.41
N ALA A 25 4.82 19.21 6.69
CA ALA A 25 5.40 17.94 7.10
C ALA A 25 4.60 16.74 6.57
N PHE A 26 3.27 16.85 6.48
CA PHE A 26 2.43 15.79 5.94
C PHE A 26 2.62 15.61 4.43
N ILE A 27 2.87 16.70 3.70
CA ILE A 27 3.25 16.64 2.29
C ILE A 27 4.54 15.82 2.13
N LEU A 28 5.56 16.11 2.95
CA LEU A 28 6.81 15.36 2.95
C LEU A 28 6.61 13.88 3.32
N PHE A 29 5.69 13.57 4.24
CA PHE A 29 5.37 12.18 4.58
C PHE A 29 4.73 11.44 3.41
N ILE A 30 3.82 12.07 2.68
CA ILE A 30 3.21 11.48 1.48
C ILE A 30 4.28 11.19 0.41
N GLU A 31 5.15 12.15 0.12
CA GLU A 31 6.23 11.96 -0.87
C GLU A 31 7.23 10.89 -0.42
N PHE A 32 7.58 10.87 0.86
CA PHE A 32 8.41 9.82 1.45
C PHE A 32 7.77 8.43 1.31
N ILE A 33 6.45 8.31 1.49
CA ILE A 33 5.72 7.05 1.30
C ILE A 33 5.79 6.61 -0.17
N LYS A 34 5.50 7.50 -1.12
CA LYS A 34 5.50 7.20 -2.57
C LYS A 34 6.85 6.68 -3.04
N ILE A 35 7.94 7.36 -2.66
CA ILE A 35 9.30 6.96 -3.03
C ILE A 35 9.70 5.70 -2.27
N GLY A 36 9.40 5.66 -0.98
CA GLY A 36 9.83 4.62 -0.07
C GLY A 36 9.27 3.23 -0.37
N ILE A 37 8.01 3.14 -0.81
CA ILE A 37 7.36 1.87 -1.19
C ILE A 37 8.06 1.20 -2.38
N GLN A 38 8.76 1.97 -3.22
CA GLN A 38 9.43 1.48 -4.42
C GLN A 38 10.84 0.94 -4.14
N LEU A 39 11.33 1.05 -2.91
CA LEU A 39 12.66 0.59 -2.52
C LEU A 39 12.71 -0.93 -2.34
N HIS A 40 13.85 -1.53 -2.66
CA HIS A 40 14.03 -2.98 -2.70
C HIS A 40 14.84 -3.53 -1.52
N GLU A 41 15.25 -2.68 -0.58
CA GLU A 41 15.91 -3.11 0.66
C GLU A 41 14.86 -3.53 1.69
N GLN A 42 14.87 -4.80 2.09
CA GLN A 42 13.86 -5.38 2.99
C GLN A 42 13.65 -4.58 4.28
N GLY A 43 14.72 -4.20 4.98
CA GLY A 43 14.62 -3.44 6.23
C GLY A 43 13.98 -2.07 6.02
N THR A 44 14.37 -1.39 4.94
CA THR A 44 13.82 -0.08 4.56
C THR A 44 12.35 -0.19 4.22
N LEU A 45 11.97 -1.13 3.35
CA LEU A 45 10.58 -1.31 2.95
C LEU A 45 9.69 -1.71 4.12
N LYS A 46 10.15 -2.61 5.00
CA LYS A 46 9.42 -2.96 6.23
C LYS A 46 9.16 -1.74 7.11
N SER A 47 10.16 -0.88 7.27
CA SER A 47 10.06 0.33 8.07
C SER A 47 9.07 1.33 7.46
N ILE A 48 9.13 1.49 6.14
CA ILE A 48 8.25 2.40 5.37
C ILE A 48 6.82 1.89 5.37
N SER A 49 6.58 0.59 5.14
CA SER A 49 5.26 -0.01 5.24
C SER A 49 4.65 0.16 6.62
N THR A 50 5.45 -0.02 7.67
CA THR A 50 5.00 0.18 9.06
C THR A 50 4.69 1.65 9.34
N PHE A 51 5.54 2.57 8.88
CA PHE A 51 5.31 4.01 8.98
C PHE A 51 4.03 4.41 8.26
N THR A 52 3.84 3.95 7.03
CA THR A 52 2.67 4.22 6.19
C THR A 52 1.39 3.77 6.89
N SER A 53 1.34 2.54 7.40
CA SER A 53 0.19 2.06 8.18
C SER A 53 -0.09 2.90 9.42
N ASN A 54 0.94 3.26 10.18
CA ASN A 54 0.76 4.10 11.37
C ASN A 54 0.28 5.52 10.98
N PHE A 55 0.76 6.07 9.85
CA PHE A 55 0.32 7.37 9.34
C PHE A 55 -1.15 7.33 8.91
N ILE A 56 -1.58 6.29 8.21
CA ILE A 56 -3.01 6.06 7.86
C ILE A 56 -3.89 5.97 9.11
N GLU A 57 -3.42 5.29 10.17
CA GLU A 57 -4.16 5.25 11.43
C GLU A 57 -4.22 6.63 12.10
N TYR A 58 -3.13 7.39 12.05
CA TYR A 58 -3.03 8.75 12.60
C TYR A 58 -3.98 9.74 11.90
N THR A 59 -4.18 9.63 10.58
CA THR A 59 -5.06 10.53 9.84
C THR A 59 -6.51 10.49 10.31
N LYS A 60 -6.94 9.43 11.01
CA LYS A 60 -8.28 9.38 11.66
C LYS A 60 -8.49 10.50 12.68
N SER A 61 -7.41 10.98 13.28
CA SER A 61 -7.42 12.01 14.33
C SER A 61 -6.91 13.36 13.82
N ASN A 62 -6.63 13.51 12.52
CA ASN A 62 -6.13 14.74 11.93
C ASN A 62 -6.72 14.94 10.52
N HIS A 63 -7.66 15.88 10.39
CA HIS A 63 -8.37 16.16 9.14
C HIS A 63 -7.47 16.65 8.00
N GLN A 64 -6.44 17.45 8.29
CA GLN A 64 -5.51 17.94 7.26
C GLN A 64 -4.72 16.77 6.67
N ALA A 65 -4.19 15.89 7.52
CA ALA A 65 -3.50 14.69 7.07
C ALA A 65 -4.43 13.74 6.29
N ALA A 66 -5.69 13.61 6.71
CA ALA A 66 -6.69 12.81 5.99
C ALA A 66 -7.00 13.38 4.60
N ASN A 67 -7.12 14.69 4.46
CA ASN A 67 -7.35 15.35 3.16
C ASN A 67 -6.17 15.11 2.21
N LEU A 68 -4.94 15.28 2.69
CA LEU A 68 -3.74 15.00 1.88
C LEU A 68 -3.65 13.52 1.48
N LEU A 69 -3.96 12.61 2.41
CA LEU A 69 -4.03 11.18 2.10
C LEU A 69 -5.12 10.90 1.05
N GLN A 70 -6.28 11.55 1.12
CA GLN A 70 -7.36 11.35 0.16
C GLN A 70 -6.97 11.85 -1.24
N GLN A 71 -6.29 12.99 -1.34
CA GLN A 71 -5.81 13.57 -2.60
C GLN A 71 -4.73 12.71 -3.27
N ASN A 72 -3.86 12.07 -2.47
CA ASN A 72 -2.72 11.29 -2.96
C ASN A 72 -2.94 9.77 -2.92
N GLY A 73 -4.07 9.32 -2.38
CA GLY A 73 -4.30 7.91 -2.06
C GLY A 73 -4.36 7.01 -3.29
N LEU A 74 -4.92 7.51 -4.40
CA LEU A 74 -4.94 6.79 -5.67
C LEU A 74 -3.52 6.47 -6.14
N GLU A 75 -2.63 7.47 -6.16
CA GLU A 75 -1.24 7.30 -6.60
C GLU A 75 -0.48 6.34 -5.69
N ILE A 76 -0.69 6.41 -4.37
CA ILE A 76 -0.09 5.46 -3.42
C ILE A 76 -0.56 4.02 -3.70
N VAL A 77 -1.86 3.82 -3.97
CA VAL A 77 -2.42 2.52 -4.32
C VAL A 77 -1.87 2.02 -5.66
N GLN A 78 -1.68 2.90 -6.64
CA GLN A 78 -1.02 2.58 -7.90
C GLN A 78 0.45 2.16 -7.68
N ILE A 79 1.20 2.89 -6.87
CA ILE A 79 2.59 2.50 -6.58
C ILE A 79 2.63 1.11 -5.91
N LEU A 80 1.75 0.87 -4.93
CA LEU A 80 1.63 -0.44 -4.27
C LEU A 80 1.34 -1.57 -5.25
N PHE A 81 0.34 -1.40 -6.13
CA PHE A 81 -0.02 -2.43 -7.09
C PHE A 81 1.04 -2.67 -8.16
N LYS A 82 1.79 -1.64 -8.56
CA LYS A 82 2.94 -1.80 -9.47
C LYS A 82 4.04 -2.64 -8.84
N CYS A 83 4.39 -2.33 -7.58
CA CYS A 83 5.33 -3.11 -6.78
C CYS A 83 4.87 -4.55 -6.57
N ILE A 84 3.58 -4.75 -6.26
CA ILE A 84 2.97 -6.08 -6.09
C ILE A 84 2.96 -6.87 -7.41
N GLY A 85 2.59 -6.21 -8.51
CA GLY A 85 2.39 -6.84 -9.82
C GLY A 85 3.67 -7.33 -10.48
N GLY A 86 4.83 -6.74 -10.17
CA GLY A 86 6.06 -7.21 -10.79
C GLY A 86 7.34 -6.50 -10.37
N THR A 87 7.28 -5.21 -10.02
CA THR A 87 8.51 -4.40 -9.92
C THR A 87 9.34 -4.68 -8.68
N SER A 88 8.73 -5.14 -7.58
CA SER A 88 9.46 -5.52 -6.37
C SER A 88 9.71 -7.03 -6.29
N PRO A 89 10.81 -7.49 -5.67
CA PRO A 89 11.04 -8.91 -5.39
C PRO A 89 9.89 -9.59 -4.63
N HIS A 90 9.63 -10.87 -4.91
CA HIS A 90 8.50 -11.61 -4.31
C HIS A 90 8.54 -11.66 -2.77
N HIS A 91 9.71 -11.78 -2.17
CA HIS A 91 9.86 -11.83 -0.71
C HIS A 91 9.47 -10.51 -0.01
N LEU A 92 9.34 -9.41 -0.75
CA LEU A 92 8.96 -8.09 -0.22
C LEU A 92 7.44 -7.84 -0.23
N ILE A 93 6.67 -8.68 -0.93
CA ILE A 93 5.22 -8.50 -1.11
C ILE A 93 4.47 -8.48 0.22
N GLU A 94 4.94 -9.24 1.21
CA GLU A 94 4.34 -9.23 2.54
C GLU A 94 4.40 -7.85 3.21
N HIS A 95 5.46 -7.08 2.98
CA HIS A 95 5.60 -5.73 3.52
C HIS A 95 4.67 -4.75 2.79
N LEU A 96 4.48 -4.91 1.48
CA LEU A 96 3.57 -4.08 0.68
C LEU A 96 2.09 -4.34 1.02
N SER A 97 1.74 -5.56 1.44
CA SER A 97 0.38 -5.90 1.84
C SER A 97 -0.11 -5.14 3.07
N LEU A 98 0.80 -4.72 3.95
CA LEU A 98 0.49 -4.07 5.22
C LEU A 98 -0.21 -2.70 5.05
N PRO A 99 0.36 -1.71 4.34
CA PRO A 99 -0.29 -0.42 4.14
C PRO A 99 -1.61 -0.55 3.37
N LEU A 100 -1.70 -1.44 2.38
CA LEU A 100 -2.93 -1.69 1.64
C LEU A 100 -4.04 -2.27 2.53
N PHE A 101 -3.70 -3.22 3.41
CA PHE A 101 -4.62 -3.74 4.42
C PHE A 101 -5.11 -2.62 5.35
N THR A 102 -4.19 -1.80 5.87
CA THR A 102 -4.54 -0.68 6.76
C THR A 102 -5.47 0.32 6.06
N LEU A 103 -5.20 0.69 4.79
CA LEU A 103 -6.10 1.52 4.00
C LEU A 103 -7.50 0.91 3.90
N SER A 104 -7.60 -0.37 3.54
CA SER A 104 -8.89 -1.05 3.41
C SER A 104 -9.73 -1.08 4.68
N LYS A 105 -9.08 -1.08 5.86
CA LYS A 105 -9.75 -1.10 7.16
C LYS A 105 -10.06 0.29 7.70
N THR A 106 -9.22 1.28 7.39
CA THR A 106 -9.40 2.65 7.87
C THR A 106 -10.32 3.48 6.97
N TYR A 107 -10.15 3.37 5.65
CA TYR A 107 -10.83 4.16 4.63
C TYR A 107 -11.39 3.24 3.54
N PHE A 108 -12.34 2.38 3.92
CA PHE A 108 -12.89 1.35 3.05
C PHE A 108 -13.42 1.91 1.73
N ASP A 109 -14.30 2.91 1.78
CA ASP A 109 -14.95 3.48 0.58
C ASP A 109 -13.93 4.10 -0.39
N TRP A 110 -12.96 4.85 0.15
CA TRP A 110 -11.88 5.42 -0.67
C TRP A 110 -11.01 4.32 -1.29
N THR A 111 -10.65 3.31 -0.51
CA THR A 111 -9.81 2.20 -0.98
C THR A 111 -10.49 1.43 -2.09
N ILE A 112 -11.78 1.10 -1.97
CA ILE A 112 -12.54 0.41 -3.02
C ILE A 112 -12.57 1.26 -4.28
N CYS A 113 -12.85 2.55 -4.16
CA CYS A 113 -12.86 3.48 -5.30
C CYS A 113 -11.49 3.51 -6.01
N TRP A 114 -10.39 3.68 -5.28
CA TRP A 114 -9.05 3.72 -5.85
C TRP A 114 -8.64 2.39 -6.49
N VAL A 115 -8.97 1.27 -5.85
CA VAL A 115 -8.69 -0.06 -6.41
C VAL A 115 -9.48 -0.27 -7.69
N GLN A 116 -10.76 0.09 -7.75
CA GLN A 116 -11.56 0.00 -8.97
C GLN A 116 -10.97 0.85 -10.10
N GLN A 117 -10.53 2.08 -9.80
CA GLN A 117 -9.85 2.94 -10.77
C GLN A 117 -8.57 2.29 -11.31
N CYS A 118 -7.74 1.72 -10.43
CA CYS A 118 -6.52 1.00 -10.83
C CYS A 118 -6.84 -0.22 -11.70
N LEU A 119 -7.90 -0.97 -11.38
CA LEU A 119 -8.28 -2.19 -12.11
C LEU A 119 -8.95 -1.91 -13.46
N ASN A 120 -9.52 -0.71 -13.64
CA ASN A 120 -10.12 -0.27 -14.90
C ASN A 120 -9.11 0.35 -15.86
N ASP A 121 -7.92 0.71 -15.39
CA ASP A 121 -6.84 1.20 -16.25
C ASP A 121 -6.28 0.03 -17.08
N PRO A 122 -6.37 0.09 -18.42
CA PRO A 122 -5.88 -0.97 -19.30
C PRO A 122 -4.36 -1.17 -19.22
N ASN A 123 -3.61 -0.19 -18.71
CA ASN A 123 -2.15 -0.19 -18.68
C ASN A 123 -1.55 -0.57 -17.31
N PHE A 124 -2.36 -1.05 -16.35
CA PHE A 124 -1.96 -1.12 -14.94
C PHE A 124 -2.33 -2.45 -14.26
N PRO A 125 -1.50 -3.03 -13.36
CA PRO A 125 -0.03 -3.02 -13.28
C PRO A 125 0.62 -4.18 -14.08
N THR A 126 -0.20 -5.01 -14.71
CA THR A 126 0.20 -6.04 -15.68
C THR A 126 -1.00 -6.24 -16.59
N PRO A 127 -0.85 -6.17 -17.93
CA PRO A 127 -1.92 -6.45 -18.91
C PRO A 127 -2.67 -7.77 -18.65
N SER A 128 -2.03 -8.63 -17.87
CA SER A 128 -2.23 -10.07 -17.85
C SER A 128 -2.88 -10.59 -16.56
N ALA A 129 -3.14 -9.73 -15.55
CA ALA A 129 -4.02 -10.12 -14.43
C ALA A 129 -5.45 -10.26 -14.96
N SER A 130 -5.86 -11.49 -15.26
CA SER A 130 -7.16 -11.79 -15.85
C SER A 130 -8.30 -11.15 -15.07
N ARG A 131 -9.41 -10.83 -15.74
CA ARG A 131 -10.64 -10.30 -15.12
C ARG A 131 -11.02 -11.03 -13.82
N HIS A 132 -10.78 -12.34 -13.76
CA HIS A 132 -11.00 -13.17 -12.58
C HIS A 132 -10.13 -12.78 -11.36
N HIS A 133 -8.85 -12.47 -11.56
CA HIS A 133 -7.96 -12.02 -10.49
C HIS A 133 -8.37 -10.65 -9.95
N ARG A 134 -8.83 -9.76 -10.85
CA ARG A 134 -9.35 -8.43 -10.50
C ARG A 134 -10.61 -8.52 -9.65
N GLU A 135 -11.57 -9.36 -10.06
CA GLU A 135 -12.80 -9.62 -9.31
C GLU A 135 -12.53 -10.28 -7.94
N THR A 136 -11.56 -11.18 -7.88
CA THR A 136 -11.15 -11.85 -6.64
C THR A 136 -10.52 -10.86 -5.65
N LEU A 137 -9.69 -9.94 -6.14
CA LEU A 137 -9.08 -8.89 -5.33
C LEU A 137 -10.15 -7.97 -4.71
N LEU A 138 -11.12 -7.53 -5.52
CA LEU A 138 -12.24 -6.72 -5.03
C LEU A 138 -13.08 -7.45 -3.98
N LYS A 139 -13.44 -8.72 -4.23
CA LYS A 139 -14.18 -9.55 -3.25
C LYS A 139 -13.43 -9.71 -1.93
N MET A 140 -12.11 -9.85 -1.98
CA MET A 140 -11.27 -9.98 -0.80
C MET A 140 -11.17 -8.67 0.00
N LEU A 141 -11.08 -7.52 -0.68
CA LEU A 141 -11.10 -6.20 -0.06
C LEU A 141 -12.44 -5.87 0.59
N THR A 142 -13.56 -6.28 -0.01
CA THR A 142 -14.92 -6.06 0.51
C THR A 142 -15.33 -7.02 1.64
N ALA A 143 -14.55 -8.07 1.88
CA ALA A 143 -14.85 -9.02 2.95
C ALA A 143 -14.60 -8.40 4.33
N LYS A 144 -15.70 -8.22 5.09
CA LYS A 144 -15.70 -7.62 6.45
C LYS A 144 -14.68 -8.26 7.40
N HIS A 145 -14.51 -9.58 7.36
CA HIS A 145 -13.72 -10.35 8.34
C HIS A 145 -12.35 -10.83 7.84
N THR A 146 -11.80 -10.26 6.77
CA THR A 146 -10.45 -10.65 6.30
C THR A 146 -9.39 -10.32 7.34
N SER A 147 -8.75 -11.35 7.89
CA SER A 147 -7.60 -11.20 8.80
C SER A 147 -6.38 -10.67 8.03
N ARG A 148 -5.43 -10.05 8.74
CA ARG A 148 -4.19 -9.57 8.11
C ARG A 148 -3.40 -10.72 7.44
N SER A 149 -3.39 -11.91 8.05
CA SER A 149 -2.70 -13.07 7.45
C SER A 149 -3.38 -13.49 6.15
N THR A 150 -4.71 -13.62 6.18
CA THR A 150 -5.50 -13.99 5.00
C THR A 150 -5.32 -12.95 3.88
N PHE A 151 -5.35 -11.67 4.22
CA PHE A 151 -5.12 -10.58 3.26
C PHE A 151 -3.75 -10.70 2.59
N LYS A 152 -2.69 -10.89 3.39
CA LYS A 152 -1.33 -11.10 2.90
C LYS A 152 -1.26 -12.28 1.93
N ASP A 153 -1.88 -13.41 2.27
CA ASP A 153 -1.87 -14.60 1.43
C ASP A 153 -2.56 -14.35 0.09
N HIS A 154 -3.69 -13.61 0.08
CA HIS A 154 -4.35 -13.22 -1.16
C HIS A 154 -3.52 -12.27 -2.01
N ILE A 155 -2.88 -11.26 -1.41
CA ILE A 155 -1.98 -10.34 -2.13
C ILE A 155 -0.77 -11.08 -2.71
N THR A 156 -0.25 -12.07 -1.98
CA THR A 156 0.86 -12.91 -2.45
C THR A 156 0.44 -13.76 -3.65
N LYS A 157 -0.73 -14.41 -3.58
CA LYS A 157 -1.31 -15.15 -4.72
C LYS A 157 -1.57 -14.26 -5.93
N PHE A 158 -2.09 -13.05 -5.69
CA PHE A 158 -2.31 -12.06 -6.75
C PHE A 158 -0.99 -11.66 -7.42
N SER A 159 0.07 -11.42 -6.64
CA SER A 159 1.41 -11.10 -7.17
C SER A 159 1.96 -12.24 -8.05
N LEU A 160 1.80 -13.49 -7.62
CA LEU A 160 2.22 -14.65 -8.42
C LEU A 160 1.46 -14.72 -9.75
N ALA A 161 0.14 -14.55 -9.72
CA ALA A 161 -0.67 -14.55 -10.93
C ALA A 161 -0.27 -13.44 -11.92
N CYS A 162 0.06 -12.23 -11.44
CA CYS A 162 0.56 -11.15 -12.28
C CYS A 162 1.89 -11.52 -12.98
N ARG A 163 2.78 -12.22 -12.28
CA ARG A 163 4.11 -12.60 -12.80
C ARG A 163 4.08 -13.79 -13.75
N GLU A 164 3.28 -14.81 -13.45
CA GLU A 164 3.11 -15.99 -14.30
C GLU A 164 2.55 -15.63 -15.67
N THR A 165 1.71 -14.60 -15.71
CA THR A 165 1.08 -14.14 -16.93
C THR A 165 2.04 -13.27 -17.77
N ILE A 166 2.90 -12.44 -17.15
CA ILE A 166 4.05 -11.80 -17.85
C ILE A 166 4.96 -12.85 -18.50
N SER A 167 5.29 -13.93 -17.79
CA SER A 167 6.18 -14.98 -18.32
C SER A 167 5.60 -15.72 -19.52
N LYS A 168 4.26 -15.75 -19.69
CA LYS A 168 3.61 -16.39 -20.83
C LYS A 168 3.55 -15.47 -22.05
N GLU A 169 3.34 -14.17 -21.86
CA GLU A 169 3.36 -13.17 -22.93
C GLU A 169 4.75 -13.00 -23.56
N ASN A 170 5.83 -13.06 -22.78
CA ASN A 170 7.20 -12.95 -23.30
C ASN A 170 7.69 -14.20 -24.08
N ASN A 171 6.97 -15.32 -24.00
CA ASN A 171 7.33 -16.60 -24.62
C ASN A 171 6.37 -16.99 -25.77
N SER A 172 5.48 -16.09 -26.19
CA SER A 172 4.62 -16.22 -27.39
C SER A 172 5.01 -15.17 -28.42
#